data_AF-A0A843J293-F1
#
_entry.id   AF-A0A843J293-F1
#
_cell.length_a   1.000
_cell.length_b   1.000
_cell.length_c   1.000
_cell.angle_alpha   90.00
_cell.angle_beta   90.00
_cell.angle_gamma   90.00
#
_symmetry.space_group_name_H-M   'P 1'
#
loop_
_entity.id
_entity.type
_entity.pdbx_description
1 polymer ?
#
loop_
_entity_poly.entity_id
_entity_poly.type
_entity_poly.pdbx_seq_one_letter_code
_entity_poly.pdbx_strand_id
1 'polypeptide(L)'
;MQDTYGIFTTDGEIVSGSLTDEYAVNLAEMLDESTASLYISTRNGALLMGTAVNVQKKGRRPDTVIYLEKSGYDAYLSHIDLSYVQDFYARVRRTLEQNDYEVRNLASDDNFFDERNMRLTSKMSDIGTADYAIGRLLLGKNVLAVSDNLSKSVDYAVLVAGKLKTYLSAGFTIVVAKRTFRDADLMIVDKVSGGYQINLAT
;
A
#
# COMPACT_ATOMS: atom_id res chain seq x y z
N MET A 1 -20.57 -7.90 5.27
CA MET A 1 -19.51 -8.67 4.58
C MET A 1 -18.38 -8.84 5.57
N GLN A 2 -17.89 -10.07 5.80
CA GLN A 2 -16.71 -10.28 6.64
C GLN A 2 -15.48 -9.84 5.87
N ASP A 3 -14.56 -9.15 6.56
CA ASP A 3 -13.25 -8.85 6.01
C ASP A 3 -12.52 -10.16 5.72
N THR A 4 -11.94 -10.26 4.53
CA THR A 4 -11.18 -11.45 4.09
C THR A 4 -9.74 -11.07 3.84
N TYR A 5 -8.80 -11.91 4.25
CA TYR A 5 -7.38 -11.71 4.00
C TYR A 5 -6.77 -12.93 3.32
N GLY A 6 -5.61 -12.73 2.69
CA GLY A 6 -4.77 -13.79 2.16
C GLY A 6 -3.30 -13.47 2.38
N ILE A 7 -2.53 -14.50 2.75
CA ILE A 7 -1.07 -14.49 2.75
C ILE A 7 -0.66 -15.32 1.55
N PHE A 8 0.10 -14.73 0.64
CA PHE A 8 0.55 -15.35 -0.60
C PHE A 8 2.07 -15.45 -0.63
N THR A 9 2.58 -16.47 -1.30
CA THR A 9 3.98 -16.50 -1.73
C THR A 9 4.19 -15.44 -2.83
N THR A 10 5.45 -15.20 -3.18
CA THR A 10 5.82 -14.32 -4.30
C THR A 10 5.32 -14.85 -5.65
N ASP A 11 5.10 -16.16 -5.75
CA ASP A 11 4.59 -16.86 -6.93
C ASP A 11 3.05 -16.94 -6.94
N GLY A 12 2.37 -16.14 -6.11
CA GLY A 12 0.90 -16.07 -6.08
C GLY A 12 0.20 -17.24 -5.36
N GLU A 13 0.93 -18.22 -4.83
CA GLU A 13 0.31 -19.34 -4.11
C GLU A 13 -0.21 -18.88 -2.73
N ILE A 14 -1.46 -19.22 -2.41
CA ILE A 14 -2.02 -18.91 -1.10
C ILE A 14 -1.41 -19.82 -0.02
N VAL A 15 -0.80 -19.19 0.98
CA VAL A 15 -0.25 -19.85 2.16
C VAL A 15 -1.29 -19.98 3.27
N SER A 16 -2.09 -18.93 3.46
CA SER A 16 -3.10 -18.85 4.53
C SER A 16 -4.14 -17.77 4.23
N GLY A 17 -5.30 -17.84 4.86
CA GLY A 17 -6.40 -16.90 4.69
C GLY A 17 -7.56 -17.43 3.82
N SER A 18 -8.56 -16.58 3.63
CA SER A 18 -9.82 -16.89 2.93
C SER A 18 -10.02 -16.08 1.65
N LEU A 19 -9.10 -15.19 1.32
CA LEU A 19 -9.12 -14.42 0.07
C LEU A 19 -8.62 -15.31 -1.08
N THR A 20 -9.55 -15.93 -1.80
CA THR A 20 -9.24 -16.89 -2.88
C THR A 20 -9.69 -16.42 -4.26
N ASP A 21 -9.93 -15.11 -4.45
CA ASP A 21 -10.30 -14.61 -5.78
C ASP A 21 -9.08 -14.59 -6.72
N GLU A 22 -9.29 -14.96 -8.00
CA GLU A 22 -8.23 -15.07 -9.02
C GLU A 22 -7.51 -13.73 -9.26
N TYR A 23 -8.21 -12.62 -8.99
CA TYR A 23 -7.63 -11.29 -9.03
C TYR A 23 -6.56 -11.09 -7.94
N ALA A 24 -6.80 -11.56 -6.72
CA ALA A 24 -5.85 -11.46 -5.61
C ALA A 24 -4.56 -12.26 -5.85
N VAL A 25 -4.65 -13.43 -6.50
CA VAL A 25 -3.48 -14.25 -6.87
C VAL A 25 -2.59 -13.50 -7.86
N ASN A 26 -3.15 -13.05 -8.99
CA ASN A 26 -2.39 -12.28 -9.99
C ASN A 26 -1.84 -10.97 -9.39
N LEU A 27 -2.59 -10.33 -8.49
CA LEU A 27 -2.14 -9.14 -7.80
C LEU A 27 -0.94 -9.42 -6.88
N ALA A 28 -0.92 -10.55 -6.19
CA ALA A 28 0.17 -10.90 -5.29
C ALA A 28 1.52 -10.97 -6.04
N GLU A 29 1.55 -11.65 -7.20
CA GLU A 29 2.74 -11.72 -8.06
C GLU A 29 3.23 -10.31 -8.46
N MET A 30 2.32 -9.45 -8.92
CA MET A 30 2.67 -8.07 -9.31
C MET A 30 3.18 -7.21 -8.13
N LEU A 31 2.65 -7.43 -6.92
CA LEU A 31 3.09 -6.70 -5.73
C LEU A 31 4.48 -7.14 -5.25
N ASP A 32 4.85 -8.40 -5.45
CA ASP A 32 6.21 -8.86 -5.19
C ASP A 32 7.21 -8.21 -6.15
N GLU A 33 6.96 -8.29 -7.47
CA GLU A 33 7.85 -7.75 -8.49
C GLU A 33 8.14 -6.26 -8.30
N SER A 34 7.10 -5.51 -7.90
CA SER A 34 7.18 -4.07 -7.63
C SER A 34 7.78 -3.74 -6.27
N THR A 35 7.88 -4.72 -5.38
CA THR A 35 8.27 -4.54 -3.98
C THR A 35 7.37 -3.51 -3.30
N ALA A 36 6.05 -3.77 -3.36
CA ALA A 36 5.04 -2.82 -2.93
C ALA A 36 5.01 -2.67 -1.40
N SER A 37 5.38 -1.49 -0.93
CA SER A 37 5.30 -1.10 0.48
C SER A 37 3.85 -0.86 0.93
N LEU A 38 3.02 -0.31 0.04
CA LEU A 38 1.59 -0.10 0.27
C LEU A 38 0.82 -0.14 -1.06
N TYR A 39 -0.24 -0.93 -1.09
CA TYR A 39 -1.23 -0.95 -2.15
C TYR A 39 -2.60 -0.56 -1.59
N ILE A 40 -3.31 0.32 -2.29
CA ILE A 40 -4.69 0.70 -1.98
C ILE A 40 -5.48 0.67 -3.29
N SER A 41 -6.57 -0.08 -3.33
CA SER A 41 -7.55 -0.04 -4.42
C SER A 41 -8.97 0.06 -3.86
N THR A 42 -9.77 0.92 -4.47
CA THR A 42 -11.19 1.11 -4.13
C THR A 42 -12.13 0.67 -5.26
N ARG A 43 -11.59 -0.02 -6.28
CA ARG A 43 -12.32 -0.45 -7.48
C ARG A 43 -13.37 -1.51 -7.14
N ASN A 44 -14.40 -1.60 -7.99
CA ASN A 44 -15.45 -2.63 -7.91
C ASN A 44 -16.21 -2.68 -6.57
N GLY A 45 -16.32 -1.55 -5.87
CA GLY A 45 -17.07 -1.52 -4.62
C GLY A 45 -16.38 -2.24 -3.46
N ALA A 46 -15.06 -2.41 -3.50
CA ALA A 46 -14.30 -3.02 -2.39
C ALA A 46 -13.04 -2.20 -2.10
N LEU A 47 -12.65 -2.15 -0.83
CA LEU A 47 -11.34 -1.67 -0.44
C LEU A 47 -10.39 -2.86 -0.38
N LEU A 48 -9.33 -2.82 -1.17
CA LEU A 48 -8.26 -3.80 -1.16
C LEU A 48 -6.98 -3.11 -0.72
N MET A 49 -6.39 -3.61 0.37
CA MET A 49 -5.08 -3.17 0.85
C MET A 49 -4.07 -4.29 0.71
N GLY A 50 -2.82 -3.92 0.41
CA GLY A 50 -1.75 -4.88 0.20
C GLY A 50 -0.38 -4.37 0.60
N THR A 51 0.52 -5.30 0.94
CA THR A 51 1.92 -5.00 1.23
C THR A 51 2.79 -6.26 1.08
N ALA A 52 4.01 -6.07 0.59
CA ALA A 52 5.06 -7.07 0.63
C ALA A 52 5.77 -7.02 1.99
N VAL A 53 5.99 -8.19 2.60
CA VAL A 53 6.56 -8.30 3.95
C VAL A 53 7.70 -9.31 3.96
N ASN A 54 8.85 -8.88 4.45
CA ASN A 54 9.96 -9.80 4.70
C ASN A 54 9.71 -10.53 6.02
N VAL A 55 9.64 -11.84 5.95
CA VAL A 55 9.34 -12.71 7.09
C VAL A 55 10.38 -13.81 7.23
N GLN A 56 10.38 -14.48 8.37
CA GLN A 56 11.11 -15.72 8.55
C GLN A 56 10.28 -16.69 9.38
N LYS A 57 9.96 -17.86 8.83
CA LYS A 57 9.38 -18.94 9.62
C LYS A 57 10.48 -19.62 10.43
N LYS A 58 10.20 -19.98 11.69
CA LYS A 58 11.19 -20.63 12.57
C LYS A 58 11.85 -21.84 11.90
N GLY A 59 13.18 -21.84 11.85
CA GLY A 59 13.97 -22.91 11.23
C GLY A 59 13.98 -22.89 9.69
N ARG A 60 13.39 -21.89 9.05
CA ARG A 60 13.46 -21.65 7.59
C ARG A 60 14.33 -20.43 7.27
N ARG A 61 14.71 -20.32 6.00
CA ARG A 61 15.39 -19.13 5.48
C ARG A 61 14.42 -17.93 5.50
N PRO A 62 14.94 -16.70 5.59
CA PRO A 62 14.13 -15.51 5.35
C PRO A 62 13.47 -15.58 3.96
N ASP A 63 12.25 -15.07 3.88
CA ASP A 63 11.40 -15.13 2.71
C ASP A 63 10.53 -13.86 2.61
N THR A 64 9.92 -13.62 1.46
CA THR A 64 8.95 -12.54 1.27
C THR A 64 7.56 -13.14 1.11
N VAL A 65 6.58 -12.57 1.79
CA VAL A 65 5.17 -12.91 1.60
C VAL A 65 4.40 -11.66 1.24
N ILE A 66 3.33 -11.85 0.47
CA ILE A 66 2.39 -10.79 0.12
C ILE A 66 1.17 -10.94 1.00
N TYR A 67 0.84 -9.87 1.73
CA TYR A 67 -0.39 -9.80 2.49
C TYR A 67 -1.40 -8.94 1.73
N LEU A 68 -2.61 -9.48 1.53
CA LEU A 68 -3.75 -8.75 1.00
C LEU A 68 -4.93 -8.84 1.97
N GLU A 69 -5.63 -7.73 2.19
CA GLU A 69 -6.94 -7.72 2.86
C GLU A 69 -7.98 -6.96 2.04
N LYS A 70 -9.18 -7.53 1.99
CA LYS A 70 -10.33 -7.00 1.28
C LYS A 70 -11.45 -6.75 2.26
N SER A 71 -11.94 -5.51 2.27
CA SER A 71 -13.07 -5.07 3.09
C SER A 71 -14.19 -4.48 2.21
N GLY A 72 -15.43 -4.60 2.68
CA GLY A 72 -16.62 -4.16 1.94
C GLY A 72 -16.76 -2.63 1.87
N TYR A 73 -17.43 -2.14 0.82
CA TYR A 73 -17.60 -0.72 0.49
C TYR A 73 -18.09 0.18 1.63
N ASP A 74 -19.10 -0.27 2.38
CA ASP A 74 -19.95 0.62 3.20
C ASP A 74 -19.39 1.03 4.57
N ALA A 75 -18.34 0.38 5.07
CA ALA A 75 -17.84 0.65 6.44
C ALA A 75 -16.54 1.46 6.50
N TYR A 76 -15.66 1.37 5.49
CA TYR A 76 -14.25 1.78 5.64
C TYR A 76 -13.77 2.87 4.66
N LEU A 77 -14.51 3.17 3.59
CA LEU A 77 -14.10 4.24 2.66
C LEU A 77 -14.11 5.63 3.31
N SER A 78 -14.97 5.85 4.31
CA SER A 78 -14.98 7.09 5.08
C SER A 78 -13.69 7.33 5.87
N HIS A 79 -12.83 6.31 6.07
CA HIS A 79 -11.73 6.32 7.02
C HIS A 79 -10.35 5.93 6.45
N ILE A 80 -10.08 5.99 5.13
CA ILE A 80 -8.70 5.83 4.63
C ILE A 80 -7.86 7.05 5.03
N ASP A 81 -7.44 7.06 6.28
CA ASP A 81 -6.57 8.03 6.91
C ASP A 81 -5.32 7.34 7.46
N LEU A 82 -4.47 8.11 8.13
CA LEU A 82 -3.21 7.58 8.65
C LEU A 82 -3.43 6.52 9.74
N SER A 83 -4.45 6.68 10.59
CA SER A 83 -4.78 5.72 11.64
C SER A 83 -5.18 4.40 11.02
N TYR A 84 -6.03 4.42 9.99
CA TYR A 84 -6.47 3.21 9.31
C TYR A 84 -5.31 2.46 8.63
N VAL A 85 -4.37 3.17 8.01
CA VAL A 85 -3.16 2.55 7.44
C VAL A 85 -2.24 1.99 8.54
N GLN A 86 -2.14 2.64 9.70
CA GLN A 86 -1.40 2.09 10.85
C GLN A 86 -2.05 0.81 11.38
N ASP A 87 -3.38 0.82 11.53
CA ASP A 87 -4.15 -0.34 11.95
C ASP A 87 -4.02 -1.50 10.95
N PHE A 88 -3.98 -1.21 9.65
CA PHE A 88 -3.69 -2.19 8.61
C PHE A 88 -2.38 -2.92 8.89
N TYR A 89 -1.25 -2.22 9.02
CA TYR A 89 0.01 -2.89 9.28
C TYR A 89 0.06 -3.61 10.64
N ALA A 90 -0.63 -3.08 11.66
CA ALA A 90 -0.76 -3.77 12.94
C ALA A 90 -1.53 -5.10 12.78
N ARG A 91 -2.57 -5.14 11.93
CA ARG A 91 -3.25 -6.39 11.55
C ARG A 91 -2.31 -7.32 10.78
N VAL A 92 -1.59 -6.83 9.77
CA VAL A 92 -0.60 -7.62 9.01
C VAL A 92 0.38 -8.33 9.95
N ARG A 93 1.01 -7.56 10.84
CA ARG A 93 1.98 -8.09 11.81
C ARG A 93 1.37 -9.19 12.68
N ARG A 94 0.22 -8.89 13.29
CA ARG A 94 -0.50 -9.83 14.18
C ARG A 94 -0.84 -11.12 13.45
N THR A 95 -1.37 -11.02 12.23
CA THR A 95 -1.77 -12.19 11.44
C THR A 95 -0.55 -13.03 11.04
N LEU A 96 0.56 -12.41 10.64
CA LEU A 96 1.79 -13.14 10.31
C LEU A 96 2.38 -13.86 11.53
N GLU A 97 2.45 -13.18 12.69
CA GLU A 97 2.91 -13.77 13.95
C GLU A 97 2.02 -14.97 14.37
N GLN A 98 0.70 -14.88 14.16
CA GLN A 98 -0.24 -15.98 14.40
C GLN A 98 -0.05 -17.18 13.44
N ASN A 99 0.65 -16.99 12.32
CA ASN A 99 0.97 -18.05 11.33
C ASN A 99 2.44 -18.54 11.45
N ASP A 100 3.06 -18.33 12.62
CA ASP A 100 4.44 -18.69 12.97
C ASP A 100 5.53 -17.98 12.14
N TYR A 101 5.22 -16.80 11.60
CA TYR A 101 6.20 -15.94 10.95
C TYR A 101 6.80 -14.94 11.95
N GLU A 102 8.12 -14.85 11.97
CA GLU A 102 8.83 -13.70 12.52
C GLU A 102 8.84 -12.60 11.45
N VAL A 103 8.20 -11.47 11.76
CA VAL A 103 8.17 -10.31 10.86
C VAL A 103 9.49 -9.56 11.00
N ARG A 104 10.28 -9.56 9.92
CA ARG A 104 11.57 -8.86 9.89
C ARG A 104 11.39 -7.41 9.45
N ASN A 105 10.79 -7.21 8.27
CA ASN A 105 10.56 -5.87 7.71
C ASN A 105 9.14 -5.76 7.18
N LEU A 106 8.38 -4.82 7.72
CA LEU A 106 7.09 -4.43 7.15
C LEU A 106 7.33 -3.41 6.04
N ALA A 107 6.57 -3.48 4.95
CA ALA A 107 6.70 -2.57 3.82
C ALA A 107 8.12 -2.53 3.18
N SER A 108 8.89 -3.60 3.34
CA SER A 108 10.28 -3.73 2.88
C SER A 108 11.25 -2.68 3.44
N ASP A 109 10.99 -2.14 4.64
CA ASP A 109 11.83 -1.15 5.34
C ASP A 109 11.90 -1.44 6.85
N ASP A 110 13.12 -1.67 7.35
CA ASP A 110 13.45 -2.04 8.73
C ASP A 110 13.04 -0.96 9.75
N ASN A 111 12.99 0.32 9.34
CA ASN A 111 12.76 1.47 10.23
C ASN A 111 11.34 2.04 10.12
N PHE A 112 10.47 1.45 9.29
CA PHE A 112 9.17 2.04 8.95
C PHE A 112 8.27 2.33 10.17
N PHE A 113 8.31 1.45 11.20
CA PHE A 113 7.57 1.66 12.46
C PHE A 113 8.31 2.54 13.46
N ASP A 114 9.63 2.43 13.53
CA ASP A 114 10.44 3.22 14.47
C ASP A 114 10.41 4.71 14.09
N GLU A 115 10.44 5.04 12.80
CA GLU A 115 10.24 6.40 12.31
C GLU A 115 8.83 6.93 12.61
N ARG A 116 7.78 6.09 12.52
CA ARG A 116 6.39 6.49 12.73
C ARG A 116 6.02 6.65 14.20
N ASN A 117 6.56 5.83 15.09
CA ASN A 117 6.38 5.98 16.54
C ASN A 117 7.10 7.23 17.06
N MET A 118 8.22 7.64 16.44
CA MET A 118 8.94 8.87 16.81
C MET A 118 8.39 10.14 16.14
N ARG A 119 7.71 10.03 15.00
CA ARG A 119 7.12 11.18 14.29
C ARG A 119 5.61 11.23 14.49
N LEU A 120 5.20 11.92 15.54
CA LEU A 120 3.94 12.67 15.55
C LEU A 120 3.86 13.51 14.27
N THR A 121 3.22 12.95 13.25
CA THR A 121 2.63 13.62 12.08
C THR A 121 3.33 14.93 11.69
N SER A 122 4.44 14.81 10.94
CA SER A 122 4.77 15.85 9.98
C SER A 122 3.66 15.84 8.95
N LYS A 123 2.55 16.55 9.24
CA LYS A 123 1.53 16.88 8.25
C LYS A 123 2.29 17.40 7.04
N MET A 124 2.31 16.65 5.95
CA MET A 124 2.84 17.14 4.69
C MET A 124 2.10 18.45 4.41
N SER A 125 2.82 19.57 4.52
CA SER A 125 2.25 20.92 4.42
C SER A 125 1.96 21.32 2.98
N ASP A 126 2.42 20.53 2.00
CA ASP A 126 2.28 20.85 0.59
C ASP A 126 0.98 20.28 0.00
N ILE A 127 -0.14 20.88 0.44
CA ILE A 127 -1.50 20.64 -0.08
C ILE A 127 -1.53 20.76 -1.63
N GLY A 128 -0.68 21.61 -2.22
CA GLY A 128 -0.67 21.91 -3.65
C GLY A 128 -0.26 20.72 -4.51
N THR A 129 0.71 19.92 -4.09
CA THR A 129 1.13 18.72 -4.84
C THR A 129 0.06 17.63 -4.80
N ALA A 130 -0.64 17.46 -3.67
CA ALA A 130 -1.76 16.53 -3.58
C ALA A 130 -2.95 16.97 -4.45
N ASP A 131 -3.29 18.26 -4.44
CA ASP A 131 -4.37 18.82 -5.28
C ASP A 131 -4.05 18.68 -6.77
N TYR A 132 -2.79 18.87 -7.15
CA TYR A 132 -2.33 18.61 -8.52
C TYR A 132 -2.54 17.14 -8.92
N ALA A 133 -2.12 16.20 -8.07
CA ALA A 133 -2.32 14.77 -8.35
C ALA A 133 -3.80 14.43 -8.47
N ILE A 134 -4.64 14.96 -7.57
CA ILE A 134 -6.08 14.76 -7.64
C ILE A 134 -6.64 15.30 -8.96
N GLY A 135 -6.32 16.54 -9.33
CA GLY A 135 -6.78 17.12 -10.60
C GLY A 135 -6.38 16.28 -11.81
N ARG A 136 -5.16 15.72 -11.82
CA ARG A 136 -4.70 14.80 -12.86
C ARG A 136 -5.51 13.51 -12.90
N LEU A 137 -5.75 12.90 -11.75
CA LEU A 137 -6.49 11.64 -11.62
C LEU A 137 -7.96 11.81 -12.02
N LEU A 138 -8.59 12.94 -11.65
CA LEU A 138 -9.95 13.28 -12.07
C LEU A 138 -10.07 13.47 -13.60
N LEU A 139 -8.97 13.83 -14.27
CA LEU A 139 -8.89 13.90 -15.73
C LEU A 139 -8.53 12.55 -16.37
N GLY A 140 -8.55 11.44 -15.60
CA GLY A 140 -8.20 10.10 -16.07
C GLY A 140 -6.72 9.93 -16.41
N LYS A 141 -5.84 10.76 -15.86
CA LYS A 141 -4.39 10.69 -16.11
C LYS A 141 -3.67 10.08 -14.91
N ASN A 142 -2.78 9.13 -15.20
CA ASN A 142 -1.89 8.58 -14.19
C ASN A 142 -0.92 9.65 -13.66
N VAL A 143 -0.51 9.48 -12.41
CA VAL A 143 0.42 10.35 -11.69
C VAL A 143 1.58 9.51 -11.18
N LEU A 144 2.80 9.99 -11.42
CA LEU A 144 4.02 9.44 -10.86
C LEU A 144 4.63 10.47 -9.91
N ALA A 145 4.73 10.11 -8.64
CA ALA A 145 5.44 10.83 -7.61
C ALA A 145 6.69 10.05 -7.19
N VAL A 146 7.66 10.78 -6.66
CA VAL A 146 8.98 10.26 -6.37
C VAL A 146 9.47 10.80 -5.04
N SER A 147 9.97 9.91 -4.19
CA SER A 147 10.45 10.22 -2.84
C SER A 147 11.70 9.40 -2.53
N ASP A 148 12.54 9.86 -1.62
CA ASP A 148 13.60 9.09 -0.98
C ASP A 148 13.21 8.64 0.44
N ASN A 149 12.00 8.99 0.88
CA ASN A 149 11.50 8.69 2.20
C ASN A 149 10.16 7.97 2.10
N LEU A 150 10.14 6.70 2.52
CA LEU A 150 8.96 5.84 2.47
C LEU A 150 7.82 6.38 3.34
N SER A 151 8.12 6.89 4.53
CA SER A 151 7.14 7.49 5.43
C SER A 151 6.40 8.66 4.76
N LYS A 152 7.12 9.57 4.07
CA LYS A 152 6.53 10.66 3.27
C LYS A 152 5.68 10.14 2.11
N SER A 153 6.15 9.08 1.44
CA SER A 153 5.40 8.46 0.34
C SER A 153 4.05 7.92 0.82
N VAL A 154 4.03 7.22 1.96
CA VAL A 154 2.77 6.72 2.52
C VAL A 154 1.88 7.86 3.00
N ASP A 155 2.43 8.90 3.63
CA ASP A 155 1.64 10.06 4.06
C ASP A 155 0.99 10.77 2.86
N TYR A 156 1.72 10.91 1.75
CA TYR A 156 1.19 11.45 0.50
C TYR A 156 0.11 10.56 -0.11
N ALA A 157 0.33 9.23 -0.14
CA ALA A 157 -0.66 8.27 -0.62
C ALA A 157 -1.97 8.36 0.19
N VAL A 158 -1.87 8.45 1.52
CA VAL A 158 -3.02 8.62 2.43
C VAL A 158 -3.72 9.95 2.17
N LEU A 159 -2.98 11.05 2.03
CA LEU A 159 -3.56 12.37 1.74
C LEU A 159 -4.32 12.37 0.42
N VAL A 160 -3.77 11.76 -0.63
CA VAL A 160 -4.42 11.67 -1.94
C VAL A 160 -5.63 10.73 -1.87
N ALA A 161 -5.52 9.55 -1.26
CA ALA A 161 -6.64 8.61 -1.08
C ALA A 161 -7.81 9.27 -0.33
N GLY A 162 -7.50 9.96 0.78
CA GLY A 162 -8.47 10.63 1.62
C GLY A 162 -9.21 11.78 0.91
N LYS A 163 -8.60 12.39 -0.11
CA LYS A 163 -9.24 13.41 -0.94
C LYS A 163 -9.97 12.80 -2.15
N LEU A 164 -9.42 11.78 -2.83
CA LEU A 164 -10.04 11.18 -4.02
C LEU A 164 -11.36 10.47 -3.73
N LYS A 165 -11.52 9.94 -2.51
CA LYS A 165 -12.75 9.21 -2.10
C LYS A 165 -14.03 10.00 -2.33
N THR A 166 -13.99 11.34 -2.26
CA THR A 166 -15.18 12.19 -2.45
C THR A 166 -15.51 12.43 -3.91
N TYR A 167 -14.64 12.05 -4.84
CA TYR A 167 -14.74 12.44 -6.24
C TYR A 167 -14.82 11.25 -7.23
N LEU A 168 -14.32 10.07 -6.86
CA LEU A 168 -14.22 8.93 -7.78
C LEU A 168 -15.09 7.75 -7.32
N SER A 169 -16.35 7.74 -7.76
CA SER A 169 -17.26 6.60 -7.56
C SER A 169 -16.80 5.33 -8.29
N ALA A 170 -16.02 5.46 -9.36
CA ALA A 170 -15.42 4.34 -10.10
C ALA A 170 -14.25 3.67 -9.36
N GLY A 171 -13.77 4.28 -8.26
CA GLY A 171 -12.59 3.83 -7.52
C GLY A 171 -11.27 4.29 -8.14
N PHE A 172 -10.17 4.01 -7.45
CA PHE A 172 -8.81 4.36 -7.81
C PHE A 172 -7.82 3.34 -7.26
N THR A 173 -6.62 3.30 -7.82
CA THR A 173 -5.49 2.48 -7.37
C THR A 173 -4.30 3.38 -7.03
N ILE A 174 -3.77 3.26 -5.81
CA ILE A 174 -2.54 3.92 -5.37
C ILE A 174 -1.52 2.86 -4.96
N VAL A 175 -0.29 3.00 -5.44
CA VAL A 175 0.81 2.09 -5.11
C VAL A 175 2.04 2.88 -4.65
N VAL A 176 2.58 2.51 -3.50
CA VAL A 176 3.89 2.93 -3.00
C VAL A 176 4.83 1.73 -3.12
N ALA A 177 5.87 1.86 -3.93
CA ALA A 177 6.71 0.72 -4.30
C ALA A 177 8.13 1.15 -4.65
N LYS A 178 9.11 0.25 -4.54
CA LYS A 178 10.50 0.54 -4.96
C LYS A 178 10.67 0.48 -6.48
N ARG A 179 9.79 -0.22 -7.19
CA ARG A 179 9.82 -0.42 -8.65
C ARG A 179 8.47 -0.15 -9.29
N THR A 180 8.49 0.12 -10.61
CA THR A 180 7.31 0.42 -11.42
C THR A 180 6.23 -0.65 -11.30
N PHE A 181 5.00 -0.24 -10.96
CA PHE A 181 3.80 -1.07 -10.92
C PHE A 181 2.92 -0.64 -12.09
N ARG A 182 2.74 -1.54 -13.05
CA ARG A 182 1.82 -1.29 -14.17
C ARG A 182 0.40 -1.32 -13.61
N ASP A 183 -0.45 -0.38 -14.02
CA ASP A 183 -1.87 -0.27 -13.62
C ASP A 183 -2.19 0.50 -12.32
N ALA A 184 -1.22 1.23 -11.76
CA ALA A 184 -1.50 2.22 -10.71
C ALA A 184 -1.98 3.55 -11.32
N ASP A 185 -3.04 4.13 -10.74
CA ASP A 185 -3.50 5.47 -11.12
C ASP A 185 -2.56 6.52 -10.51
N LEU A 186 -2.21 6.37 -9.22
CA LEU A 186 -1.10 7.07 -8.57
C LEU A 186 -0.01 6.09 -8.19
N MET A 187 1.20 6.35 -8.65
CA MET A 187 2.38 5.61 -8.30
C MET A 187 3.38 6.49 -7.55
N ILE A 188 3.91 6.01 -6.42
CA ILE A 188 4.99 6.66 -5.67
C ILE A 188 6.20 5.73 -5.63
N VAL A 189 7.31 6.17 -6.19
CA VAL A 189 8.55 5.37 -6.29
C VAL A 189 9.74 6.02 -5.63
N ASP A 190 10.79 5.21 -5.41
CA ASP A 190 12.10 5.71 -5.04
C ASP A 190 12.67 6.64 -6.11
N LYS A 191 13.46 7.62 -5.66
CA LYS A 191 14.09 8.60 -6.54
C LYS A 191 15.11 8.01 -7.48
N VAL A 192 14.66 7.73 -8.71
CA VAL A 192 15.52 7.38 -9.85
C VAL A 192 15.53 8.54 -10.84
N SER A 193 16.74 8.96 -11.22
CA SER A 193 16.97 10.08 -12.14
C SER A 193 16.32 9.84 -13.51
N GLY A 194 15.33 10.65 -13.88
CA GLY A 194 14.81 10.79 -15.25
C GLY A 194 13.29 10.90 -15.37
N GLY A 195 12.78 12.03 -15.90
CA GLY A 195 11.38 12.24 -16.29
C GLY A 195 10.63 13.33 -15.50
N TYR A 196 9.49 13.79 -16.03
CA TYR A 196 8.58 14.71 -15.32
C TYR A 196 7.94 13.99 -14.14
N GLN A 197 8.30 14.40 -12.92
CA GLN A 197 7.98 13.71 -11.68
C GLN A 197 7.56 14.73 -10.62
N ILE A 198 6.57 14.38 -9.77
CA ILE A 198 6.30 15.13 -8.56
C ILE A 198 7.36 14.74 -7.53
N ASN A 199 8.22 15.67 -7.14
CA ASN A 199 9.24 15.45 -6.12
C ASN A 199 8.66 15.74 -4.73
N LEU A 200 8.65 14.75 -3.84
CA LEU A 200 8.11 14.85 -2.49
C LEU A 200 9.15 15.31 -1.44
N ALA A 201 10.37 15.65 -1.88
CA ALA A 201 11.46 16.05 -0.97
C ALA A 201 11.33 17.48 -0.41
N THR A 202 10.47 18.32 -1.00
CA THR A 202 10.23 19.72 -0.60
C THR A 202 9.12 19.84 0.42
#